data_AF-A0AAF0CSY7-F1
#
_entry.id   AF-A0AAF0CSY7-F1
#
_cell.length_a   1.000
_cell.length_b   1.000
_cell.length_c   1.000
_cell.angle_alpha   90.00
_cell.angle_beta   90.00
_cell.angle_gamma   90.00
#
_symmetry.space_group_name_H-M   'P 1'
#
loop_
_entity.id
_entity.type
_entity.pdbx_description
1 polymer ?
#
loop_
_entity_poly.entity_id
_entity_poly.type
_entity_poly.pdbx_seq_one_letter_code
_entity_poly.pdbx_strand_id
1 'polypeptide(L)'
;MCAHLGVEPLLADVVGAGDTDWLKPEPRFAAWALARLDAAAADTCLVGDSPFDVAAAQQAGMAFVGVTTGTHTEAQLREAGATHVVADLASVAAGWALESSG
;
A
#
# COMPACT_ATOMS: atom_id res chain seq x y z
N MET A 1 -3.03 -5.97 -17.37
CA MET A 1 -1.97 -4.95 -17.21
C MET A 1 -0.69 -5.57 -16.64
N CYS A 2 -0.72 -6.18 -15.44
CA CYS A 2 0.46 -6.77 -14.80
C CYS A 2 1.18 -7.82 -15.68
N ALA A 3 0.42 -8.72 -16.33
CA ALA A 3 0.96 -9.68 -17.29
C ALA A 3 1.73 -9.01 -18.44
N HIS A 4 1.14 -7.96 -19.02
CA HIS A 4 1.74 -7.21 -20.13
C HIS A 4 3.02 -6.47 -19.72
N LEU A 5 3.06 -5.97 -18.48
CA LEU A 5 4.24 -5.30 -17.92
C LEU A 5 5.29 -6.28 -17.37
N GLY A 6 5.03 -7.59 -17.38
CA GLY A 6 5.95 -8.61 -16.91
C GLY A 6 6.14 -8.68 -15.40
N VAL A 7 5.28 -8.02 -14.62
CA VAL A 7 5.39 -7.97 -13.15
C VAL A 7 4.53 -9.02 -12.43
N GLU A 8 3.61 -9.67 -13.14
CA GLU A 8 2.73 -10.71 -12.57
C GLU A 8 3.48 -11.82 -11.81
N PRO A 9 4.65 -12.33 -12.25
CA PRO A 9 5.39 -13.34 -11.48
C PRO A 9 5.93 -12.85 -10.12
N LEU A 10 5.94 -11.53 -9.88
CA LEU A 10 6.37 -10.92 -8.61
C LEU A 10 5.21 -10.73 -7.63
N LEU A 11 3.97 -10.99 -8.07
CA LEU A 11 2.76 -10.73 -7.30
C LEU A 11 2.17 -12.06 -6.82
N ALA A 12 1.91 -12.17 -5.53
CA ALA A 12 1.15 -13.30 -4.98
C ALA A 12 -0.32 -13.26 -5.43
N ASP A 13 -0.86 -12.08 -5.70
CA ASP A 13 -2.25 -11.87 -6.11
C ASP A 13 -2.44 -10.50 -6.80
N VAL A 14 -3.52 -10.36 -7.58
CA VAL A 14 -3.93 -9.10 -8.22
C VAL A 14 -5.42 -8.89 -8.01
N VAL A 15 -5.77 -7.84 -7.25
CA VAL A 15 -7.15 -7.52 -6.87
C VAL A 15 -7.45 -6.07 -7.23
N GLY A 16 -8.56 -5.84 -7.94
CA GLY A 16 -9.09 -4.53 -8.29
C GLY A 16 -10.52 -4.30 -7.81
N ALA A 17 -11.08 -3.15 -8.19
CA ALA A 17 -12.40 -2.69 -7.73
C ALA A 17 -13.60 -3.58 -8.10
N GLY A 18 -13.43 -4.55 -9.01
CA GLY A 18 -14.48 -5.47 -9.44
C GLY A 18 -14.44 -6.84 -8.76
N ASP A 19 -13.40 -7.13 -7.97
CA ASP A 19 -13.19 -8.47 -7.38
C ASP A 19 -13.90 -8.62 -6.03
N THR A 20 -14.36 -7.50 -5.44
CA THR A 20 -15.07 -7.45 -4.16
C THR A 20 -16.14 -6.38 -4.15
N ASP A 21 -17.14 -6.52 -3.26
CA ASP A 21 -18.15 -5.48 -3.03
C ASP A 21 -17.64 -4.28 -2.21
N TRP A 22 -16.43 -4.39 -1.63
CA TRP A 22 -15.81 -3.37 -0.77
C TRP A 22 -14.69 -2.65 -1.50
N LEU A 23 -14.50 -1.37 -1.20
CA LEU A 23 -13.38 -0.58 -1.72
C LEU A 23 -12.56 0.00 -0.57
N LYS A 24 -11.36 0.48 -0.88
CA LYS A 24 -10.64 1.35 0.05
C LYS A 24 -11.52 2.60 0.34
N PRO A 25 -11.63 3.04 1.59
CA PRO A 25 -10.84 2.62 2.75
C PRO A 25 -11.52 1.56 3.64
N GLU A 26 -12.59 0.89 3.19
CA GLU A 26 -13.37 -0.02 4.02
C GLU A 26 -12.50 -1.12 4.67
N PRO A 27 -12.61 -1.37 5.99
CA PRO A 27 -11.72 -2.32 6.69
C PRO A 27 -11.84 -3.74 6.15
N ARG A 28 -13.01 -4.09 5.60
CA ARG A 28 -13.29 -5.42 5.07
C ARG A 28 -12.42 -5.73 3.85
N PHE A 29 -12.15 -4.75 3.01
CA PHE A 29 -11.26 -4.92 1.86
C PHE A 29 -9.85 -5.29 2.31
N ALA A 30 -9.29 -4.51 3.24
CA ALA A 30 -7.93 -4.75 3.75
C ALA A 30 -7.81 -6.07 4.52
N ALA A 31 -8.79 -6.39 5.39
CA ALA A 31 -8.81 -7.65 6.12
C ALA A 31 -8.91 -8.87 5.18
N TRP A 32 -9.72 -8.77 4.13
CA TRP A 32 -9.83 -9.81 3.11
C TRP A 32 -8.54 -9.97 2.30
N ALA A 33 -7.88 -8.86 1.94
CA ALA A 33 -6.60 -8.90 1.21
C ALA A 33 -5.48 -9.53 2.05
N LEU A 34 -5.36 -9.15 3.32
CA LEU A 34 -4.39 -9.74 4.26
C LEU A 34 -4.62 -11.25 4.43
N ALA A 35 -5.88 -11.69 4.56
CA ALA A 35 -6.20 -13.11 4.68
C ALA A 35 -5.84 -13.91 3.42
N ARG A 36 -5.96 -13.32 2.23
CA ARG A 36 -5.56 -13.96 0.97
C ARG A 36 -4.05 -14.08 0.80
N LEU A 37 -3.32 -13.12 1.35
CA LEU A 37 -1.86 -13.10 1.35
C LEU A 37 -1.25 -13.93 2.49
N ASP A 38 -2.07 -14.51 3.38
CA ASP A 38 -1.65 -15.17 4.63
C ASP A 38 -0.70 -14.29 5.45
N ALA A 39 -1.04 -13.00 5.56
CA ALA A 39 -0.18 -11.97 6.15
C ALA A 39 -0.85 -11.30 7.37
N ALA A 40 -0.04 -10.81 8.31
CA ALA A 40 -0.52 -10.05 9.45
C ALA A 40 -0.40 -8.55 9.17
N ALA A 41 -1.32 -7.73 9.68
CA ALA A 41 -1.19 -6.28 9.52
C ALA A 41 0.10 -5.73 10.17
N ALA A 42 0.58 -6.37 11.23
CA ALA A 42 1.75 -5.94 11.99
C ALA A 42 3.09 -6.09 11.24
N ASP A 43 3.18 -6.98 10.26
CA ASP A 43 4.37 -7.20 9.42
C ASP A 43 4.15 -6.78 7.95
N THR A 44 3.01 -6.14 7.67
CA THR A 44 2.63 -5.69 6.34
C THR A 44 2.57 -4.17 6.27
N CYS A 45 3.06 -3.62 5.16
CA CYS A 45 2.85 -2.21 4.83
C CYS A 45 2.00 -2.05 3.56
N LEU A 46 1.22 -0.97 3.52
CA LEU A 46 0.52 -0.52 2.32
C LEU A 46 1.33 0.62 1.68
N VAL A 47 1.69 0.43 0.41
CA VAL A 47 2.29 1.48 -0.43
C VAL A 47 1.21 2.09 -1.32
N GLY A 48 1.06 3.42 -1.32
CA GLY A 48 0.00 4.08 -2.09
C GLY A 48 0.21 5.58 -2.29
N ASP A 49 -0.65 6.20 -3.09
CA ASP A 49 -0.53 7.58 -3.56
C ASP A 49 -1.79 8.42 -3.28
N SER A 50 -2.74 7.90 -2.49
CA SER A 50 -3.99 8.61 -2.19
C SER A 50 -4.34 8.65 -0.70
N PRO A 51 -5.15 9.64 -0.25
CA PRO A 51 -5.74 9.65 1.09
C PRO A 51 -6.55 8.39 1.42
N PHE A 52 -7.15 7.73 0.42
CA PHE A 52 -7.87 6.47 0.62
C PHE A 52 -6.93 5.33 1.00
N ASP A 53 -5.70 5.32 0.47
CA ASP A 53 -4.67 4.36 0.85
C ASP A 53 -4.20 4.57 2.29
N VAL A 54 -4.00 5.83 2.69
CA VAL A 54 -3.66 6.20 4.07
C VAL A 54 -4.74 5.70 5.04
N ALA A 55 -6.00 6.01 4.75
CA ALA A 55 -7.12 5.58 5.58
C ALA A 55 -7.27 4.05 5.61
N ALA A 56 -7.08 3.37 4.49
CA ALA A 56 -7.12 1.90 4.43
C ALA A 56 -6.03 1.27 5.32
N ALA A 57 -4.80 1.79 5.26
CA ALA A 57 -3.69 1.31 6.08
C ALA A 57 -3.98 1.50 7.58
N GLN A 58 -4.43 2.70 7.95
CA GLN A 58 -4.79 3.01 9.35
C GLN A 58 -5.91 2.13 9.88
N GLN A 59 -6.99 1.92 9.11
CA GLN A 59 -8.11 1.08 9.53
C GLN A 59 -7.74 -0.40 9.62
N ALA A 60 -6.77 -0.84 8.83
CA ALA A 60 -6.23 -2.21 8.87
C ALA A 60 -5.15 -2.41 9.94
N GLY A 61 -4.62 -1.33 10.53
CA GLY A 61 -3.47 -1.40 11.44
C GLY A 61 -2.15 -1.73 10.72
N MET A 62 -2.05 -1.44 9.43
CA MET A 62 -0.82 -1.60 8.64
C MET A 62 0.04 -0.34 8.70
N ALA A 63 1.35 -0.52 8.55
CA ALA A 63 2.23 0.60 8.21
C ALA A 63 1.85 1.18 6.84
N PHE A 64 2.12 2.47 6.63
CA PHE A 64 1.85 3.15 5.36
C PHE A 64 3.11 3.84 4.82
N VAL A 65 3.35 3.68 3.52
CA VAL A 65 4.38 4.42 2.78
C VAL A 65 3.73 5.14 1.60
N GLY A 66 3.73 6.47 1.64
CA GLY A 66 3.23 7.31 0.57
C GLY A 66 4.25 7.48 -0.56
N VAL A 67 3.82 7.43 -1.82
CA VAL A 67 4.64 7.81 -2.98
C VAL A 67 4.00 8.98 -3.73
N THR A 68 4.82 9.93 -4.21
CA THR A 68 4.34 11.14 -4.90
C THR A 68 4.39 11.06 -6.43
N THR A 69 4.51 9.85 -6.99
CA THR A 69 4.49 9.61 -8.44
C THR A 69 3.08 9.43 -9.01
N GLY A 70 2.06 9.42 -8.15
CA GLY A 70 0.67 9.20 -8.50
C GLY A 70 -0.18 10.48 -8.50
N THR A 71 -1.37 10.38 -7.92
CA THR A 71 -2.48 11.32 -8.08
C THR A 71 -2.55 12.42 -7.03
N HIS A 72 -1.88 12.26 -5.89
CA HIS A 72 -1.87 13.25 -4.80
C HIS A 72 -0.47 13.71 -4.43
N THR A 73 -0.39 14.93 -3.91
CA THR A 73 0.84 15.54 -3.43
C THR A 73 1.23 15.03 -2.05
N GLU A 74 2.50 15.17 -1.68
CA GLU A 74 2.99 14.89 -0.32
C GLU A 74 2.16 15.61 0.75
N ALA A 75 1.81 16.87 0.52
CA ALA A 75 1.01 17.66 1.47
C ALA A 75 -0.36 17.01 1.74
N GLN A 76 -1.05 16.55 0.69
CA GLN A 76 -2.34 15.87 0.82
C GLN A 76 -2.22 14.52 1.53
N LEU A 77 -1.15 13.77 1.29
CA LEU A 77 -0.89 12.51 1.99
C LEU A 77 -0.61 12.73 3.47
N ARG A 78 0.18 13.76 3.80
CA ARG A 78 0.46 14.13 5.19
C ARG A 78 -0.78 14.65 5.92
N GLU A 79 -1.63 15.43 5.25
CA GLU A 79 -2.91 15.88 5.79
C GLU A 79 -3.85 14.69 6.10
N ALA A 80 -3.82 13.65 5.26
CA ALA A 80 -4.55 12.40 5.51
C ALA A 80 -3.93 11.54 6.63
N GLY A 81 -2.76 11.92 7.16
CA GLY A 81 -2.10 11.24 8.28
C GLY A 81 -0.92 10.34 7.90
N ALA A 82 -0.40 10.43 6.67
CA ALA A 82 0.83 9.73 6.31
C ALA A 82 2.05 10.32 7.03
N THR A 83 2.76 9.49 7.78
CA THR A 83 4.01 9.89 8.48
C THR A 83 5.24 9.67 7.60
N HIS A 84 5.23 8.64 6.76
CA HIS A 84 6.29 8.32 5.81
C HIS A 84 5.81 8.54 4.36
N VAL A 85 6.46 9.48 3.66
CA VAL A 85 6.19 9.80 2.25
C VAL A 85 7.53 9.95 1.55
N VAL A 86 7.66 9.32 0.38
CA VAL A 86 8.87 9.33 -0.44
C VAL A 86 8.55 9.76 -1.88
N ALA A 87 9.58 10.19 -2.59
CA ALA A 87 9.42 10.76 -3.93
C ALA A 87 8.93 9.73 -4.96
N ASP A 88 9.35 8.47 -4.83
CA ASP A 88 9.12 7.41 -5.81
C ASP A 88 9.23 5.99 -5.21
N LEU A 89 8.91 4.97 -6.01
CA LEU A 89 9.00 3.56 -5.61
C LEU A 89 10.44 3.09 -5.35
N ALA A 90 11.45 3.69 -6.00
CA ALA A 90 12.85 3.32 -5.77
C ALA A 90 13.29 3.71 -4.34
N SER A 91 12.77 4.83 -3.84
CA SER A 91 13.00 5.31 -2.48
C SER A 91 12.37 4.41 -1.42
N VAL A 92 11.27 3.72 -1.74
CA VAL A 92 10.65 2.71 -0.85
C VAL A 92 11.62 1.55 -0.60
N ALA A 93 12.23 1.01 -1.67
CA ALA A 93 13.19 -0.09 -1.56
C ALA A 93 14.45 0.30 -0.78
N ALA A 94 14.95 1.52 -0.97
CA ALA A 94 16.11 2.04 -0.26
C ALA A 94 15.88 2.16 1.26
N GLY A 95 14.68 2.59 1.67
CA GLY A 95 14.30 2.66 3.08
C GLY A 95 14.23 1.28 3.74
N TRP A 96 13.68 0.29 3.04
CA TRP A 96 13.50 -1.06 3.58
C TRP A 96 14.81 -1.83 3.80
N ALA A 97 15.82 -1.57 2.96
CA ALA A 97 17.14 -2.18 3.08
C ALA A 97 17.90 -1.72 4.34
N LEU A 98 17.60 -0.50 4.84
CA LEU A 98 18.25 0.06 6.02
C LEU A 98 17.69 -0.50 7.33
N GLU A 99 16.40 -0.83 7.38
CA GLU A 99 15.76 -1.42 8.58
C GLU A 99 16.03 -2.94 8.71
N SER A 100 16.29 -3.63 7.60
CA SER A 100 16.59 -5.07 7.57
C SER A 100 18.05 -5.42 7.91
N SER A 101 18.89 -4.39 8.15
CA SER A 101 20.31 -4.52 8.50
C SER A 101 20.60 -4.22 9.98
N GLY A 102 19.56 -4.10 10.80
CA GLY A 102 19.63 -3.80 12.25
C GLY A 102 19.31 -4.99 13.14
#